data_AF-A0A367IRR0-F1
#
_entry.id   AF-A0A367IRR0-F1
#
_cell.length_a   1.000
_cell.length_b   1.000
_cell.length_c   1.000
_cell.angle_alpha   90.00
_cell.angle_beta   90.00
_cell.angle_gamma   90.00
#
_symmetry.space_group_name_H-M   'P 1'
#
loop_
_entity.id
_entity.type
_entity.pdbx_description
1 polymer ?
#
loop_
_entity_poly.entity_id
_entity_poly.type
_entity_poly.pdbx_seq_one_letter_code
_entity_poly.pdbx_strand_id
1 'polypeptide(L)'
;QPLNPQIIESLAAYTTTLLFNRLTGPSIRFSLTPLFNSLMGISVLEVLNSLFNLVVQHPSLDTLVHAIAGLGSQLYYTNQFNDMIGYLISKLRPHTSLETVDKMPIEEYRALVLTCLDSVVQGYKQCTTGAVPLEAWSSGLGLLDDPHPQTRLGFSKSLYVFLQSVPIHARHNMFLSKLVYTLMDWITLDNFNKSDLISFYALLCLLVRIFRMDAVVLLTPLVFEVQDLIQKNQITNTARQWAIQTGLVDWFGMIAEFYHLESLAAYVHQVQSQRQSEVVLTESSIPDTIQAFDSVSMDTHQVWLDRGTVVEIMSQQEELRDETDTHGLELEAKLFAEWDSDAFLKRNQWKHILPDTNELKPRLASPWEYPNNNEPSPLLSQDKKNNIGVSHLKEALVGQFTEDEETDSSNSNPSLKRTNTEMNAFLNELTLPRNNPMAQSTLSLVNPPY
;
A
#
# COMPACT_ATOMS: atom_id res chain seq x y z
N GLN A 1 19.74 -29.09 -38.32
CA GLN A 1 18.42 -28.44 -38.41
C GLN A 1 18.28 -27.55 -37.18
N PRO A 2 17.87 -26.27 -37.33
CA PRO A 2 17.54 -25.47 -36.15
C PRO A 2 16.42 -26.17 -35.37
N LEU A 3 16.57 -26.25 -34.05
CA LEU A 3 15.51 -26.75 -33.17
C LEU A 3 14.25 -25.90 -33.37
N ASN A 4 13.08 -26.55 -33.39
CA ASN A 4 11.81 -25.85 -33.50
C ASN A 4 11.70 -24.85 -32.33
N PRO A 5 11.46 -23.55 -32.59
CA PRO A 5 11.35 -22.53 -31.55
C PRO A 5 10.33 -22.90 -30.47
N GLN A 6 9.23 -23.55 -30.83
CA GLN A 6 8.22 -24.01 -29.87
C GLN A 6 8.74 -25.06 -28.89
N ILE A 7 9.66 -25.93 -29.34
CA ILE A 7 10.29 -26.95 -28.48
C ILE A 7 11.26 -26.27 -27.50
N ILE A 8 11.99 -25.25 -27.95
CA ILE A 8 12.88 -24.46 -27.10
C ILE A 8 12.07 -23.72 -26.03
N GLU A 9 10.98 -23.05 -26.41
CA GLU A 9 10.07 -22.36 -25.50
C GLU A 9 9.44 -23.31 -24.48
N SER A 10 8.97 -24.48 -24.93
CA SER A 10 8.39 -25.50 -24.03
C SER A 10 9.43 -26.05 -23.05
N LEU A 11 10.66 -26.30 -23.50
CA LEU A 11 11.75 -26.75 -22.64
C LEU A 11 12.16 -25.66 -21.65
N ALA A 12 12.20 -24.40 -22.08
CA ALA A 12 12.49 -23.26 -21.22
C ALA A 12 11.40 -23.09 -20.15
N ALA A 13 10.13 -23.15 -20.54
CA ALA A 13 8.98 -23.11 -19.63
C ALA A 13 9.06 -24.24 -18.60
N TYR A 14 9.27 -25.48 -19.04
CA TYR A 14 9.36 -26.64 -18.15
C TYR A 14 10.56 -26.56 -17.20
N THR A 15 11.72 -26.13 -17.70
CA THR A 15 12.93 -25.95 -16.88
C THR A 15 12.72 -24.84 -15.85
N THR A 16 12.09 -23.73 -16.25
CA THR A 16 11.79 -22.62 -15.33
C THR A 16 10.80 -23.05 -14.26
N THR A 17 9.75 -23.78 -14.64
CA THR A 17 8.81 -24.40 -13.70
C THR A 17 9.52 -25.31 -12.70
N LEU A 18 10.47 -26.14 -13.13
CA LEU A 18 11.24 -27.00 -12.23
C LEU A 18 12.12 -26.19 -11.27
N LEU A 19 12.80 -25.15 -11.77
CA LEU A 19 13.72 -24.32 -10.98
C LEU A 19 12.99 -23.49 -9.91
N PHE A 20 11.81 -22.97 -10.25
CA PHE A 20 10.99 -22.15 -9.36
C PHE A 20 9.80 -22.93 -8.78
N ASN A 21 9.79 -24.26 -8.89
CA ASN A 21 8.78 -25.06 -8.22
C ASN A 21 8.93 -24.88 -6.70
N ARG A 22 7.82 -24.69 -6.01
CA ARG A 22 7.83 -24.51 -4.55
C ARG A 22 8.36 -25.73 -3.78
N LEU A 23 8.09 -26.95 -4.26
CA LEU A 23 8.47 -28.21 -3.60
C LEU A 23 9.90 -28.63 -3.92
N THR A 24 10.32 -28.54 -5.18
CA THR A 24 11.60 -29.10 -5.65
C THR A 24 12.62 -28.03 -6.03
N GLY A 25 12.19 -26.79 -6.27
CA GLY A 25 13.02 -25.68 -6.72
C GLY A 25 14.17 -25.34 -5.77
N PRO A 26 13.99 -25.28 -4.43
CA PRO A 26 15.10 -25.04 -3.50
C PRO A 26 16.24 -26.04 -3.68
N SER A 27 15.93 -27.34 -3.74
CA SER A 27 16.92 -28.42 -3.89
C SER A 27 17.62 -28.40 -5.25
N ILE A 28 16.87 -28.10 -6.32
CA ILE A 28 17.43 -28.01 -7.67
C ILE A 28 18.37 -26.81 -7.78
N ARG A 29 17.97 -25.63 -7.26
CA ARG A 29 18.82 -24.43 -7.30
C ARG A 29 20.03 -24.55 -6.39
N PHE A 30 19.89 -25.16 -5.21
CA PHE A 30 21.05 -25.48 -4.36
C PHE A 30 22.06 -26.34 -5.13
N SER A 31 21.59 -27.37 -5.82
CA SER A 31 22.42 -28.23 -6.68
C SER A 31 23.03 -27.49 -7.90
N LEU A 32 22.42 -26.39 -8.34
CA LEU A 32 22.86 -25.55 -9.46
C LEU A 32 23.47 -24.21 -9.00
N THR A 33 23.86 -24.08 -7.73
CA THR A 33 24.37 -22.82 -7.16
C THR A 33 25.49 -22.17 -7.99
N PRO A 34 26.48 -22.91 -8.55
CA PRO A 34 27.50 -22.33 -9.42
C PRO A 34 26.94 -21.63 -10.67
N LEU A 35 25.84 -22.16 -11.23
CA LEU A 35 25.18 -21.65 -12.42
C LEU A 35 24.32 -20.41 -12.08
N PHE A 36 23.71 -20.38 -10.89
CA PHE A 36 23.00 -19.20 -10.39
C PHE A 36 23.95 -18.07 -9.99
N ASN A 37 25.15 -18.39 -9.48
CA ASN A 37 26.18 -17.38 -9.22
C ASN A 37 26.64 -16.68 -10.51
N SER A 38 26.60 -17.36 -11.66
CA SER A 38 26.82 -16.74 -12.98
C SER A 38 25.61 -15.99 -13.53
N LEU A 39 24.41 -16.17 -12.95
CA LEU A 39 23.19 -15.41 -13.28
C LEU A 39 23.00 -14.18 -12.38
N MET A 40 23.99 -13.85 -11.51
CA MET A 40 24.06 -12.61 -10.76
C MET A 40 23.94 -11.42 -11.73
N GLY A 41 22.73 -10.85 -11.80
CA GLY A 41 22.40 -9.76 -12.73
C GLY A 41 20.97 -9.83 -13.28
N ILE A 42 20.33 -11.00 -13.30
CA ILE A 42 18.92 -11.10 -13.73
C ILE A 42 18.01 -10.67 -12.58
N SER A 43 17.21 -9.64 -12.81
CA SER A 43 16.27 -9.15 -11.80
C SER A 43 15.07 -10.10 -11.64
N VAL A 44 14.50 -10.16 -10.44
CA VAL A 44 13.26 -10.90 -10.18
C VAL A 44 12.14 -10.44 -11.11
N LEU A 45 12.12 -9.15 -11.45
CA LEU A 45 11.13 -8.56 -12.36
C LEU A 45 11.28 -9.06 -13.80
N GLU A 46 12.50 -9.28 -14.28
CA GLU A 46 12.77 -9.86 -15.61
C GLU A 46 12.33 -11.31 -15.68
N VAL A 47 12.59 -12.09 -14.63
CA VAL A 47 12.11 -13.48 -14.53
C VAL A 47 10.58 -13.50 -14.48
N LEU A 48 9.98 -12.66 -13.64
CA LEU A 48 8.51 -12.54 -13.54
C LEU A 48 7.90 -12.12 -14.88
N ASN A 49 8.46 -11.13 -15.58
CA ASN A 49 7.97 -10.69 -16.88
C ASN A 49 8.06 -11.81 -17.92
N SER A 50 9.17 -12.55 -17.94
CA SER A 50 9.35 -13.69 -18.86
C SER A 50 8.34 -14.81 -18.58
N LEU A 51 8.17 -15.19 -17.32
CA LEU A 51 7.17 -16.17 -16.89
C LEU A 51 5.76 -15.72 -17.22
N PHE A 52 5.43 -14.46 -16.93
CA PHE A 52 4.12 -13.89 -17.20
C PHE A 52 3.80 -13.88 -18.71
N ASN A 53 4.75 -13.52 -19.55
CA ASN A 53 4.54 -13.56 -21.01
C ASN A 53 4.28 -15.00 -21.51
N LEU A 54 4.94 -15.99 -20.93
CA LEU A 54 4.66 -17.41 -21.23
C LEU A 54 3.26 -17.82 -20.74
N VAL A 55 2.82 -17.33 -19.57
CA VAL A 55 1.46 -17.56 -19.06
C VAL A 55 0.42 -16.97 -20.02
N VAL A 56 0.62 -15.75 -20.51
CA VAL A 56 -0.28 -15.10 -21.48
C VAL A 56 -0.33 -15.88 -22.81
N GLN A 57 0.80 -16.42 -23.26
CA GLN A 57 0.87 -17.24 -24.48
C GLN A 57 0.26 -18.64 -24.30
N HIS A 58 0.32 -19.19 -23.08
CA HIS A 58 -0.12 -20.54 -22.76
C HIS A 58 -0.95 -20.57 -21.47
N PRO A 59 -2.16 -19.99 -21.47
CA PRO A 59 -2.98 -19.84 -20.26
C PRO A 59 -3.46 -21.16 -19.66
N SER A 60 -3.37 -22.28 -20.40
CA SER A 60 -3.73 -23.62 -19.93
C SER A 60 -2.65 -24.31 -19.09
N LEU A 61 -1.47 -23.72 -18.93
CA LEU A 61 -0.36 -24.29 -18.17
C LEU A 61 -0.34 -23.74 -16.73
N ASP A 62 -1.16 -24.31 -15.85
CA ASP A 62 -1.19 -23.98 -14.40
C ASP A 62 0.19 -24.05 -13.74
N THR A 63 1.06 -24.90 -14.28
CA THR A 63 2.45 -25.03 -13.83
C THR A 63 3.26 -23.73 -13.88
N LEU A 64 2.97 -22.83 -14.84
CA LEU A 64 3.65 -21.54 -14.94
C LEU A 64 3.17 -20.56 -13.88
N VAL A 65 1.87 -20.58 -13.53
CA VAL A 65 1.33 -19.82 -12.40
C VAL A 65 1.99 -20.30 -11.10
N HIS A 66 2.17 -21.61 -10.92
CA HIS A 66 2.90 -22.16 -9.79
C HIS A 66 4.39 -21.75 -9.77
N ALA A 67 5.02 -21.59 -10.93
CA ALA A 67 6.39 -21.08 -11.01
C ALA A 67 6.48 -19.61 -10.56
N ILE A 68 5.52 -18.77 -10.94
CA ILE A 68 5.40 -17.39 -10.46
C ILE A 68 5.16 -17.37 -8.94
N ALA A 69 4.30 -18.25 -8.42
CA ALA A 69 4.07 -18.39 -6.98
C ALA A 69 5.33 -18.79 -6.23
N GLY A 70 6.08 -19.75 -6.78
CA GLY A 70 7.34 -20.22 -6.20
C GLY A 70 8.42 -19.15 -6.20
N LEU A 71 8.49 -18.32 -7.25
CA LEU A 71 9.33 -17.13 -7.28
C LEU A 71 8.99 -16.18 -6.12
N GLY A 72 7.70 -15.91 -5.88
CA GLY A 72 7.23 -15.08 -4.77
C GLY A 72 7.48 -15.66 -3.37
N SER A 73 7.64 -16.98 -3.25
CA SER A 73 7.95 -17.65 -1.96
C SER A 73 9.44 -17.65 -1.60
N GLN A 74 10.31 -17.25 -2.53
CA GLN A 74 11.76 -17.41 -2.43
C GLN A 74 12.48 -16.08 -2.63
N LEU A 75 11.96 -15.04 -1.98
CA LEU A 75 12.45 -13.69 -2.11
C LEU A 75 13.65 -13.46 -1.21
N TYR A 76 14.67 -12.80 -1.76
CA TYR A 76 15.88 -12.45 -1.04
C TYR A 76 15.73 -11.11 -0.31
N TYR A 77 14.88 -10.21 -0.84
CA TYR A 77 14.62 -8.90 -0.26
C TYR A 77 13.12 -8.62 -0.21
N THR A 78 12.67 -7.91 0.82
CA THR A 78 11.29 -7.49 1.01
C THR A 78 10.75 -6.63 -0.14
N ASN A 79 11.62 -5.80 -0.72
CA ASN A 79 11.26 -4.93 -1.85
C ASN A 79 10.91 -5.75 -3.10
N GLN A 80 11.48 -6.94 -3.29
CA GLN A 80 11.16 -7.78 -4.44
C GLN A 80 9.70 -8.21 -4.42
N PHE A 81 9.12 -8.44 -3.24
CA PHE A 81 7.69 -8.74 -3.15
C PHE A 81 6.85 -7.55 -3.60
N ASN A 82 7.21 -6.35 -3.13
CA ASN A 82 6.55 -5.10 -3.51
C ASN A 82 6.64 -4.88 -5.04
N ASP A 83 7.81 -5.11 -5.64
CA ASP A 83 8.02 -4.99 -7.08
C ASP A 83 7.19 -6.01 -7.87
N MET A 84 7.09 -7.25 -7.38
CA MET A 84 6.27 -8.28 -8.02
C MET A 84 4.77 -7.94 -7.97
N ILE A 85 4.27 -7.53 -6.81
CA ILE A 85 2.87 -7.09 -6.64
C ILE A 85 2.60 -5.87 -7.51
N GLY A 86 3.48 -4.85 -7.45
CA GLY A 86 3.36 -3.63 -8.26
C GLY A 86 3.37 -3.94 -9.76
N TYR A 87 4.22 -4.86 -10.21
CA TYR A 87 4.23 -5.32 -11.59
C TYR A 87 2.92 -5.99 -11.99
N LEU A 88 2.43 -6.96 -11.21
CA LEU A 88 1.18 -7.66 -11.53
C LEU A 88 -0.02 -6.70 -11.51
N ILE A 89 -0.07 -5.78 -10.55
CA ILE A 89 -1.12 -4.74 -10.50
C ILE A 89 -1.03 -3.81 -11.71
N SER A 90 0.18 -3.42 -12.14
CA SER A 90 0.34 -2.61 -13.36
C SER A 90 -0.18 -3.34 -14.61
N LYS A 91 -0.12 -4.68 -14.63
CA LYS A 91 -0.69 -5.49 -15.71
C LYS A 91 -2.21 -5.55 -15.66
N LEU A 92 -2.86 -5.40 -14.51
CA LEU A 92 -4.33 -5.37 -14.44
C LEU A 92 -4.96 -4.16 -15.15
N ARG A 93 -4.18 -3.08 -15.36
CA ARG A 93 -4.59 -1.87 -16.07
C ARG A 93 -5.93 -1.32 -15.55
N PRO A 94 -5.98 -0.83 -14.29
CA PRO A 94 -7.16 -0.17 -13.76
C PRO A 94 -7.56 1.02 -14.66
N HIS A 95 -8.87 1.23 -14.84
CA HIS A 95 -9.45 2.28 -15.70
C HIS A 95 -9.05 2.24 -17.19
N THR A 96 -8.55 1.12 -17.69
CA THR A 96 -8.28 0.98 -19.13
C THR A 96 -9.57 0.97 -19.94
N SER A 97 -9.59 1.69 -21.06
CA SER A 97 -10.66 1.61 -22.06
C SER A 97 -10.39 0.56 -23.14
N LEU A 98 -9.31 -0.22 -23.00
CA LEU A 98 -8.93 -1.24 -23.97
C LEU A 98 -9.80 -2.48 -23.81
N GLU A 99 -10.44 -2.91 -24.89
CA GLU A 99 -11.21 -4.15 -24.95
C GLU A 99 -10.31 -5.39 -25.01
N THR A 100 -9.11 -5.27 -25.57
CA THR A 100 -8.15 -6.37 -25.70
C THR A 100 -6.73 -5.95 -25.33
N VAL A 101 -5.98 -6.90 -24.77
CA VAL A 101 -4.56 -6.79 -24.42
C VAL A 101 -3.86 -8.06 -24.87
N ASP A 102 -2.75 -7.93 -25.60
CA ASP A 102 -1.98 -9.08 -26.11
C ASP A 102 -2.84 -10.10 -26.90
N LYS A 103 -3.83 -9.59 -27.65
CA LYS A 103 -4.83 -10.36 -28.43
C LYS A 103 -5.83 -11.17 -27.61
N MET A 104 -5.87 -10.96 -26.29
CA MET A 104 -6.83 -11.56 -25.38
C MET A 104 -7.87 -10.52 -24.95
N PRO A 105 -9.16 -10.88 -24.77
CA PRO A 105 -10.13 -10.01 -24.12
C PRO A 105 -9.64 -9.53 -22.76
N ILE A 106 -9.88 -8.25 -22.43
CA ILE A 106 -9.38 -7.65 -21.18
C ILE A 106 -9.86 -8.40 -19.94
N GLU A 107 -11.08 -8.95 -19.97
CA GLU A 107 -11.64 -9.76 -18.88
C GLU A 107 -10.82 -11.03 -18.63
N GLU A 108 -10.55 -11.82 -19.68
CA GLU A 108 -9.76 -13.05 -19.60
C GLU A 108 -8.32 -12.76 -19.18
N TYR A 109 -7.74 -11.70 -19.74
CA TYR A 109 -6.39 -11.27 -19.41
C TYR A 109 -6.28 -10.86 -17.92
N ARG A 110 -7.25 -10.10 -17.40
CA ARG A 110 -7.29 -9.72 -15.98
C ARG A 110 -7.51 -10.92 -15.08
N ALA A 111 -8.39 -11.85 -15.44
CA ALA A 111 -8.58 -13.08 -14.67
C ALA A 111 -7.26 -13.87 -14.54
N LEU A 112 -6.48 -13.96 -15.63
CA LEU A 112 -5.17 -14.60 -15.64
C LEU A 112 -4.16 -13.88 -14.74
N VAL A 113 -4.10 -12.54 -14.82
CA VAL A 113 -3.23 -11.72 -13.96
C VAL A 113 -3.63 -11.85 -12.49
N LEU A 114 -4.93 -11.80 -12.17
CA LEU A 114 -5.45 -11.98 -10.81
C LEU A 114 -5.10 -13.37 -10.26
N THR A 115 -5.14 -14.42 -11.08
CA THR A 115 -4.71 -15.78 -10.70
C THR A 115 -3.22 -15.81 -10.33
N CYS A 116 -2.39 -15.11 -11.09
CA CYS A 116 -0.97 -14.96 -10.78
C CYS A 116 -0.76 -14.14 -9.48
N LEU A 117 -1.49 -13.04 -9.31
CA LEU A 117 -1.42 -12.17 -8.14
C LEU A 117 -1.82 -12.93 -6.88
N ASP A 118 -2.94 -13.65 -6.90
CA ASP A 118 -3.42 -14.47 -5.79
C ASP A 118 -2.37 -15.52 -5.39
N SER A 119 -1.77 -16.18 -6.37
CA SER A 119 -0.73 -17.18 -6.14
C SER A 119 0.52 -16.59 -5.48
N VAL A 120 0.93 -15.38 -5.87
CA VAL A 120 2.05 -14.65 -5.26
C VAL A 120 1.71 -14.22 -3.82
N VAL A 121 0.50 -13.72 -3.59
CA VAL A 121 0.01 -13.33 -2.25
C VAL A 121 -0.07 -14.52 -1.30
N GLN A 122 -0.55 -15.67 -1.78
CA GLN A 122 -0.55 -16.91 -0.99
C GLN A 122 0.86 -17.37 -0.63
N GLY A 123 1.83 -17.16 -1.51
CA GLY A 123 3.25 -17.40 -1.23
C GLY A 123 3.79 -16.52 -0.11
N TYR A 124 3.36 -15.25 -0.05
CA TYR A 124 3.83 -14.27 0.95
C TYR A 124 3.40 -14.58 2.39
N LYS A 125 2.22 -15.19 2.60
CA LYS A 125 1.73 -15.59 3.94
C LYS A 125 2.74 -16.44 4.73
N GLN A 126 3.78 -16.97 4.09
CA GLN A 126 4.79 -17.84 4.68
C GLN A 126 6.11 -17.14 5.03
N CYS A 127 6.30 -15.87 4.66
CA CYS A 127 7.58 -15.14 4.73
C CYS A 127 7.56 -13.89 5.64
N THR A 128 6.73 -13.90 6.69
CA THR A 128 6.22 -12.73 7.47
C THR A 128 7.21 -11.88 8.29
N THR A 129 8.38 -11.51 7.74
CA THR A 129 9.37 -10.66 8.45
C THR A 129 9.65 -9.31 7.77
N GLY A 130 8.80 -8.88 6.82
CA GLY A 130 9.07 -7.72 5.98
C GLY A 130 8.10 -6.55 6.07
N ALA A 131 8.52 -5.41 5.49
CA ALA A 131 7.67 -4.24 5.27
C ALA A 131 6.50 -4.59 4.33
N VAL A 132 5.31 -4.08 4.66
CA VAL A 132 4.06 -4.41 3.98
C VAL A 132 3.91 -3.58 2.70
N PRO A 133 3.70 -4.19 1.52
CA PRO A 133 3.65 -3.46 0.24
C PRO A 133 2.30 -2.75 -0.02
N LEU A 134 1.73 -2.04 0.94
CA LEU A 134 0.41 -1.38 0.79
C LEU A 134 0.40 -0.32 -0.32
N GLU A 135 1.54 0.29 -0.62
CA GLU A 135 1.66 1.27 -1.71
C GLU A 135 1.48 0.64 -3.09
N ALA A 136 2.01 -0.56 -3.35
CA ALA A 136 1.80 -1.23 -4.62
C ALA A 136 0.31 -1.50 -4.87
N TRP A 137 -0.44 -1.88 -3.82
CA TRP A 137 -1.89 -2.09 -3.89
C TRP A 137 -2.68 -0.81 -4.18
N SER A 138 -2.17 0.35 -3.76
CA SER A 138 -2.87 1.64 -3.95
C SER A 138 -3.19 1.91 -5.42
N SER A 139 -2.33 1.50 -6.34
CA SER A 139 -2.53 1.69 -7.78
C SER A 139 -3.64 0.80 -8.34
N GLY A 140 -3.91 -0.34 -7.72
CA GLY A 140 -4.92 -1.31 -8.16
C GLY A 140 -6.30 -1.09 -7.56
N LEU A 141 -6.46 -0.16 -6.61
CA LEU A 141 -7.75 0.06 -5.94
C LEU A 141 -8.88 0.39 -6.92
N GLY A 142 -8.58 1.10 -8.00
CA GLY A 142 -9.52 1.34 -9.12
C GLY A 142 -9.89 0.11 -9.96
N LEU A 143 -9.75 -1.09 -9.41
CA LEU A 143 -10.37 -2.32 -9.91
C LEU A 143 -11.62 -2.69 -9.11
N LEU A 144 -11.84 -2.08 -7.95
CA LEU A 144 -13.06 -2.26 -7.16
C LEU A 144 -14.24 -1.49 -7.77
N ASP A 145 -14.00 -0.46 -8.57
CA ASP A 145 -15.00 0.28 -9.34
C ASP A 145 -15.10 -0.22 -10.81
N ASP A 146 -14.44 -1.32 -11.15
CA ASP A 146 -14.40 -1.85 -12.52
C ASP A 146 -15.81 -2.25 -13.00
N PRO A 147 -16.16 -2.01 -14.27
CA PRO A 147 -17.47 -2.38 -14.80
C PRO A 147 -17.71 -3.90 -14.80
N HIS A 148 -16.68 -4.74 -14.78
CA HIS A 148 -16.83 -6.20 -14.81
C HIS A 148 -16.84 -6.79 -13.39
N PRO A 149 -17.96 -7.38 -12.91
CA PRO A 149 -18.04 -7.84 -11.53
C PRO A 149 -17.07 -8.97 -11.18
N GLN A 150 -16.69 -9.81 -12.16
CA GLN A 150 -15.69 -10.86 -11.95
C GLN A 150 -14.31 -10.28 -11.61
N THR A 151 -13.92 -9.20 -12.30
CA THR A 151 -12.66 -8.49 -12.02
C THR A 151 -12.68 -7.91 -10.61
N ARG A 152 -13.77 -7.23 -10.24
CA ARG A 152 -13.93 -6.65 -8.90
C ARG A 152 -13.82 -7.71 -7.81
N LEU A 153 -14.55 -8.82 -7.97
CA LEU A 153 -14.59 -9.92 -7.01
C LEU A 153 -13.25 -10.64 -6.90
N GLY A 154 -12.58 -10.91 -8.03
CA GLY A 154 -11.26 -11.52 -8.03
C GLY A 154 -10.21 -10.62 -7.36
N PHE A 155 -10.24 -9.31 -7.65
CA PHE A 155 -9.34 -8.35 -7.01
C PHE A 155 -9.62 -8.19 -5.52
N SER A 156 -10.89 -8.03 -5.12
CA SER A 156 -11.27 -7.88 -3.71
C SER A 156 -10.88 -9.11 -2.88
N LYS A 157 -11.00 -10.31 -3.45
CA LYS A 157 -10.53 -11.56 -2.82
C LYS A 157 -9.03 -11.55 -2.61
N SER A 158 -8.24 -11.26 -3.65
CA SER A 158 -6.77 -11.20 -3.51
C SER A 158 -6.32 -10.12 -2.52
N LEU A 159 -6.98 -8.95 -2.54
CA LEU A 159 -6.73 -7.87 -1.58
C LEU A 159 -7.06 -8.30 -0.15
N TYR A 160 -8.20 -8.96 0.08
CA TYR A 160 -8.60 -9.47 1.38
C TYR A 160 -7.60 -10.50 1.92
N VAL A 161 -7.21 -11.48 1.09
CA VAL A 161 -6.21 -12.50 1.46
C VAL A 161 -4.86 -11.85 1.80
N PHE A 162 -4.45 -10.83 1.05
CA PHE A 162 -3.25 -10.05 1.33
C PHE A 162 -3.37 -9.30 2.66
N LEU A 163 -4.45 -8.55 2.86
CA LEU A 163 -4.69 -7.76 4.06
C LEU A 163 -4.71 -8.64 5.34
N GLN A 164 -5.22 -9.87 5.26
CA GLN A 164 -5.11 -10.84 6.38
C GLN A 164 -3.66 -11.17 6.79
N SER A 165 -2.70 -11.01 5.88
CA SER A 165 -1.27 -11.25 6.15
C SER A 165 -0.55 -10.01 6.69
N VAL A 166 -1.23 -8.86 6.72
CA VAL A 166 -0.66 -7.60 7.20
C VAL A 166 -0.63 -7.64 8.73
N PRO A 167 0.51 -7.31 9.37
CA PRO A 167 0.59 -7.21 10.81
C PRO A 167 -0.38 -6.16 11.33
N ILE A 168 -1.01 -6.48 12.47
CA ILE A 168 -1.89 -5.56 13.20
C ILE A 168 -1.08 -4.30 13.55
N HIS A 169 -1.68 -3.11 13.37
CA HIS A 169 -1.06 -1.78 13.57
C HIS A 169 -0.15 -1.28 12.45
N ALA A 170 -0.30 -1.78 11.22
CA ALA A 170 0.35 -1.18 10.06
C ALA A 170 -0.11 0.29 9.88
N ARG A 171 0.80 1.25 10.09
CA ARG A 171 0.49 2.69 9.97
C ARG A 171 0.57 3.14 8.52
N HIS A 172 -0.55 3.08 7.79
CA HIS A 172 -0.63 3.53 6.40
C HIS A 172 -1.92 4.28 6.10
N ASN A 173 -2.06 5.47 6.69
CA ASN A 173 -3.25 6.31 6.53
C ASN A 173 -3.55 6.62 5.06
N MET A 174 -2.53 6.84 4.22
CA MET A 174 -2.77 7.13 2.80
C MET A 174 -3.43 5.98 2.02
N PHE A 175 -3.04 4.73 2.29
CA PHE A 175 -3.67 3.57 1.66
C PHE A 175 -5.12 3.43 2.14
N LEU A 176 -5.32 3.52 3.46
CA LEU A 176 -6.64 3.40 4.07
C LEU A 176 -7.60 4.47 3.53
N SER A 177 -7.18 5.75 3.49
CA SER A 177 -8.02 6.83 2.97
C SER A 177 -8.39 6.60 1.51
N LYS A 178 -7.43 6.23 0.64
CA LYS A 178 -7.72 5.91 -0.76
C LYS A 178 -8.72 4.76 -0.88
N LEU A 179 -8.52 3.69 -0.11
CA LEU A 179 -9.43 2.55 -0.11
C LEU A 179 -10.83 2.96 0.34
N VAL A 180 -10.96 3.78 1.37
CA VAL A 180 -12.26 4.28 1.87
C VAL A 180 -13.03 5.07 0.81
N TYR A 181 -12.36 5.93 0.04
CA TYR A 181 -12.98 6.59 -1.11
C TYR A 181 -13.39 5.60 -2.20
N THR A 182 -12.52 4.66 -2.56
CA THR A 182 -12.85 3.64 -3.54
C THR A 182 -14.00 2.72 -3.10
N LEU A 183 -14.13 2.42 -1.81
CA LEU A 183 -15.25 1.67 -1.25
C LEU A 183 -16.57 2.44 -1.47
N MET A 184 -16.56 3.77 -1.33
CA MET A 184 -17.71 4.62 -1.62
C MET A 184 -18.10 4.57 -3.10
N ASP A 185 -17.12 4.67 -4.01
CA ASP A 185 -17.38 4.56 -5.44
C ASP A 185 -17.92 3.17 -5.81
N TRP A 186 -17.35 2.12 -5.23
CA TRP A 186 -17.77 0.74 -5.47
C TRP A 186 -19.23 0.48 -5.05
N ILE A 187 -19.62 0.91 -3.84
CA ILE A 187 -20.98 0.68 -3.34
C ILE A 187 -22.04 1.53 -4.06
N THR A 188 -21.65 2.49 -4.89
CA THR A 188 -22.58 3.31 -5.69
C THR A 188 -22.76 2.82 -7.12
N LEU A 189 -21.92 1.89 -7.61
CA LEU A 189 -22.03 1.33 -8.97
C LEU A 189 -23.43 0.78 -9.26
N ASP A 190 -23.97 1.01 -10.46
CA ASP A 190 -25.29 0.49 -10.84
C ASP A 190 -25.35 -1.05 -10.84
N ASN A 191 -24.25 -1.70 -11.20
CA ASN A 191 -24.15 -3.15 -11.29
C ASN A 191 -23.54 -3.81 -10.04
N PHE A 192 -23.54 -3.12 -8.90
CA PHE A 192 -23.19 -3.69 -7.60
C PHE A 192 -24.16 -4.82 -7.25
N ASN A 193 -23.62 -6.00 -6.93
CA ASN A 193 -24.39 -7.23 -6.69
C ASN A 193 -24.19 -7.77 -5.26
N LYS A 194 -24.79 -8.93 -4.95
CA LYS A 194 -24.74 -9.53 -3.60
C LYS A 194 -23.32 -10.01 -3.25
N SER A 195 -22.56 -10.49 -4.23
CA SER A 195 -21.15 -10.87 -4.03
C SER A 195 -20.25 -9.67 -3.76
N ASP A 196 -20.52 -8.53 -4.41
CA ASP A 196 -19.85 -7.27 -4.09
C ASP A 196 -20.16 -6.86 -2.65
N LEU A 197 -21.42 -6.94 -2.20
CA LEU A 197 -21.81 -6.62 -0.82
C LEU A 197 -21.08 -7.47 0.22
N ILE A 198 -21.00 -8.79 0.01
CA ILE A 198 -20.28 -9.69 0.92
C ILE A 198 -18.80 -9.31 0.98
N SER A 199 -18.20 -9.00 -0.17
CA SER A 199 -16.79 -8.60 -0.26
C SER A 199 -16.53 -7.25 0.40
N PHE A 200 -17.41 -6.28 0.17
CA PHE A 200 -17.40 -4.96 0.78
C PHE A 200 -17.47 -5.07 2.30
N TYR A 201 -18.43 -5.83 2.82
CA TYR A 201 -18.59 -6.09 4.26
C TYR A 201 -17.33 -6.77 4.86
N ALA A 202 -16.83 -7.82 4.20
CA ALA A 202 -15.63 -8.52 4.66
C ALA A 202 -14.40 -7.59 4.73
N LEU A 203 -14.24 -6.70 3.74
CA LEU A 203 -13.18 -5.69 3.76
C LEU A 203 -13.38 -4.68 4.90
N LEU A 204 -14.60 -4.16 5.11
CA LEU A 204 -14.88 -3.26 6.24
C LEU A 204 -14.49 -3.88 7.59
N CYS A 205 -14.87 -5.14 7.83
CA CYS A 205 -14.51 -5.89 9.04
C CYS A 205 -13.00 -6.06 9.17
N LEU A 206 -12.34 -6.46 8.08
CA LEU A 206 -10.90 -6.68 8.07
C LEU A 206 -10.10 -5.39 8.34
N LEU A 207 -10.55 -4.25 7.79
CA LEU A 207 -9.90 -2.96 8.01
C LEU A 207 -9.96 -2.55 9.48
N VAL A 208 -11.08 -2.77 10.18
CA VAL A 208 -11.18 -2.52 11.64
C VAL A 208 -10.18 -3.37 12.41
N ARG A 209 -9.94 -4.61 12.00
CA ARG A 209 -8.97 -5.49 12.69
C ARG A 209 -7.52 -5.07 12.47
N ILE A 210 -7.18 -4.63 11.26
CA ILE A 210 -5.80 -4.28 10.89
C ILE A 210 -5.44 -2.88 11.40
N PHE A 211 -6.31 -1.89 11.16
CA PHE A 211 -6.05 -0.48 11.41
C PHE A 211 -6.72 0.05 12.68
N ARG A 212 -7.51 -0.78 13.38
CA ARG A 212 -8.12 -0.45 14.68
C ARG A 212 -8.94 0.84 14.63
N MET A 213 -8.70 1.74 15.58
CA MET A 213 -9.44 3.00 15.72
C MET A 213 -9.34 3.87 14.47
N ASP A 214 -8.17 3.91 13.80
CA ASP A 214 -8.03 4.69 12.55
C ASP A 214 -9.04 4.24 11.47
N ALA A 215 -9.31 2.93 11.36
CA ALA A 215 -10.35 2.42 10.47
C ALA A 215 -11.75 2.76 10.97
N VAL A 216 -12.05 2.54 12.25
CA VAL A 216 -13.39 2.84 12.81
C VAL A 216 -13.77 4.28 12.50
N VAL A 217 -12.88 5.22 12.80
CA VAL A 217 -13.23 6.64 12.68
C VAL A 217 -13.26 7.14 11.23
N LEU A 218 -12.55 6.48 10.31
CA LEU A 218 -12.68 6.78 8.87
C LEU A 218 -13.92 6.12 8.24
N LEU A 219 -14.28 4.91 8.69
CA LEU A 219 -15.37 4.13 8.14
C LEU A 219 -16.74 4.53 8.69
N THR A 220 -16.83 5.05 9.92
CA THR A 220 -18.11 5.50 10.48
C THR A 220 -18.77 6.60 9.62
N PRO A 221 -18.08 7.68 9.20
CA PRO A 221 -18.64 8.64 8.25
C PRO A 221 -19.04 8.02 6.92
N LEU A 222 -18.25 7.10 6.36
CA LEU A 222 -18.59 6.36 5.13
C LEU A 222 -19.93 5.64 5.28
N VAL A 223 -20.09 4.88 6.36
CA VAL A 223 -21.29 4.07 6.63
C VAL A 223 -22.54 4.94 6.74
N PHE A 224 -22.44 6.09 7.39
CA PHE A 224 -23.57 7.03 7.46
C PHE A 224 -23.84 7.73 6.11
N GLU A 225 -22.81 8.04 5.32
CA GLU A 225 -23.03 8.55 3.97
C GLU A 225 -23.73 7.53 3.07
N VAL A 226 -23.33 6.25 3.14
CA VAL A 226 -24.03 5.17 2.42
C VAL A 226 -25.48 5.06 2.89
N GLN A 227 -25.75 5.19 4.19
CA GLN A 227 -27.12 5.23 4.71
C GLN A 227 -27.91 6.41 4.12
N ASP A 228 -27.32 7.60 4.08
CA ASP A 228 -27.90 8.80 3.50
C ASP A 228 -28.22 8.64 2.01
N LEU A 229 -27.33 7.98 1.24
CA LEU A 229 -27.57 7.68 -0.17
C LEU A 229 -28.81 6.80 -0.39
N ILE A 230 -29.02 5.83 0.49
CA ILE A 230 -30.20 4.97 0.46
C ILE A 230 -31.44 5.80 0.80
N GLN A 231 -31.40 6.61 1.86
CA GLN A 231 -32.52 7.46 2.27
C GLN A 231 -32.91 8.49 1.19
N LYS A 232 -31.93 9.01 0.45
CA LYS A 232 -32.12 9.93 -0.69
C LYS A 232 -32.53 9.20 -1.97
N ASN A 233 -32.73 7.87 -1.94
CA ASN A 233 -33.09 7.03 -3.09
C ASN A 233 -32.10 7.10 -4.27
N GLN A 234 -30.82 7.34 -4.01
CA GLN A 234 -29.79 7.31 -5.07
C GLN A 234 -29.47 5.87 -5.49
N ILE A 235 -29.52 4.93 -4.54
CA ILE A 235 -29.47 3.50 -4.83
C ILE A 235 -30.89 3.03 -5.10
N THR A 236 -31.25 2.74 -6.35
CA THR A 236 -32.66 2.53 -6.74
C THR A 236 -33.22 1.13 -6.44
N ASN A 237 -32.38 0.10 -6.41
CA ASN A 237 -32.81 -1.28 -6.20
C ASN A 237 -33.14 -1.54 -4.71
N THR A 238 -34.42 -1.80 -4.41
CA THR A 238 -34.91 -2.01 -3.03
C THR A 238 -34.27 -3.20 -2.31
N ALA A 239 -34.05 -4.31 -3.01
CA ALA A 239 -33.38 -5.48 -2.43
C ALA A 239 -31.93 -5.16 -2.08
N ARG A 240 -31.24 -4.38 -2.93
CA ARG A 240 -29.88 -3.88 -2.66
C ARG A 240 -29.87 -2.91 -1.48
N GLN A 241 -30.79 -1.94 -1.44
CA GLN A 241 -30.90 -1.00 -0.33
C GLN A 241 -31.03 -1.75 1.01
N TRP A 242 -31.93 -2.72 1.08
CA TRP A 242 -32.18 -3.51 2.29
C TRP A 242 -30.98 -4.37 2.69
N ALA A 243 -30.32 -5.02 1.72
CA ALA A 243 -29.15 -5.85 1.98
C ALA A 243 -27.97 -4.99 2.48
N ILE A 244 -27.72 -3.83 1.86
CA ILE A 244 -26.70 -2.88 2.33
C ILE A 244 -27.03 -2.42 3.75
N GLN A 245 -28.27 -1.98 3.98
CA GLN A 245 -28.71 -1.49 5.29
C GLN A 245 -28.55 -2.54 6.41
N THR A 246 -28.80 -3.82 6.09
CA THR A 246 -28.55 -4.94 7.00
C THR A 246 -27.05 -5.08 7.28
N GLY A 247 -26.22 -5.09 6.24
CA GLY A 247 -24.77 -5.17 6.40
C GLY A 247 -24.13 -4.01 7.17
N LEU A 248 -24.68 -2.80 7.07
CA LEU A 248 -24.21 -1.66 7.86
C LEU A 248 -24.51 -1.87 9.36
N VAL A 249 -25.67 -2.43 9.70
CA VAL A 249 -26.03 -2.75 11.09
C VAL A 249 -25.16 -3.88 11.63
N ASP A 250 -24.97 -4.94 10.85
CA ASP A 250 -24.10 -6.06 11.23
C ASP A 250 -22.65 -5.60 11.44
N TRP A 251 -22.18 -4.62 10.66
CA TRP A 251 -20.84 -4.05 10.84
C TRP A 251 -20.70 -3.31 12.17
N PHE A 252 -21.71 -2.54 12.60
CA PHE A 252 -21.70 -1.96 13.94
C PHE A 252 -21.81 -3.01 15.05
N GLY A 253 -22.55 -4.10 14.81
CA GLY A 253 -22.56 -5.27 15.69
C GLY A 253 -21.16 -5.86 15.85
N MET A 254 -20.44 -6.05 14.74
CA MET A 254 -19.05 -6.52 14.74
C MET A 254 -18.11 -5.57 15.48
N ILE A 255 -18.27 -4.24 15.33
CA ILE A 255 -17.52 -3.25 16.13
C ILE A 255 -17.81 -3.41 17.61
N ALA A 256 -19.09 -3.54 17.97
CA ALA A 256 -19.51 -3.70 19.36
C ALA A 256 -18.91 -4.96 19.98
N GLU A 257 -18.89 -6.07 19.25
CA GLU A 257 -18.25 -7.31 19.70
C GLU A 257 -16.73 -7.16 19.81
N PHE A 258 -16.09 -6.53 18.82
CA PHE A 258 -14.63 -6.42 18.74
C PHE A 258 -14.02 -5.52 19.82
N TYR A 259 -14.71 -4.43 20.20
CA TYR A 259 -14.31 -3.52 21.29
C TYR A 259 -15.11 -3.75 22.57
N HIS A 260 -15.88 -4.85 22.67
CA HIS A 260 -16.69 -5.16 23.85
C HIS A 260 -17.64 -4.03 24.32
N LEU A 261 -18.26 -3.31 23.38
CA LEU A 261 -19.15 -2.18 23.64
C LEU A 261 -20.58 -2.66 23.91
N GLU A 262 -20.89 -3.00 25.16
CA GLU A 262 -22.21 -3.54 25.56
C GLU A 262 -23.38 -2.63 25.17
N SER A 263 -23.23 -1.31 25.34
CA SER A 263 -24.28 -0.34 24.98
C SER A 263 -24.54 -0.29 23.49
N LEU A 264 -23.49 -0.41 22.67
CA LEU A 264 -23.62 -0.43 21.21
C LEU A 264 -24.26 -1.75 20.76
N ALA A 265 -23.85 -2.87 21.36
CA ALA A 265 -24.44 -4.18 21.08
C ALA A 265 -25.94 -4.21 21.41
N ALA A 266 -26.35 -3.65 22.55
CA ALA A 266 -27.74 -3.53 22.94
C ALA A 266 -28.56 -2.68 21.94
N TYR A 267 -27.99 -1.55 21.50
CA TYR A 267 -28.62 -0.68 20.50
C TYR A 267 -28.75 -1.38 19.13
N VAL A 268 -27.70 -2.04 18.66
CA VAL A 268 -27.70 -2.81 17.40
C VAL A 268 -28.74 -3.93 17.46
N HIS A 269 -28.80 -4.69 18.55
CA HIS A 269 -29.82 -5.73 18.73
C HIS A 269 -31.24 -5.17 18.76
N GLN A 270 -31.46 -4.00 19.37
CA GLN A 270 -32.75 -3.33 19.32
C GLN A 270 -33.14 -3.02 17.87
N VAL A 271 -32.24 -2.43 17.08
CA VAL A 271 -32.48 -2.12 15.65
C VAL A 271 -32.70 -3.39 14.83
N GLN A 272 -31.90 -4.44 15.04
CA GLN A 272 -32.06 -5.74 14.35
C GLN A 272 -33.40 -6.39 14.67
N SER A 273 -33.82 -6.39 15.95
CA SER A 273 -35.10 -6.99 16.39
C SER A 273 -36.31 -6.34 15.72
N GLN A 274 -36.22 -5.06 15.39
CA GLN A 274 -37.28 -4.32 14.70
C GLN A 274 -37.31 -4.61 13.19
N ARG A 275 -36.25 -5.18 12.61
CA ARG A 275 -36.09 -5.38 11.15
C ARG A 275 -36.47 -6.77 10.64
N GLN A 276 -36.81 -7.73 11.50
CA GLN A 276 -37.19 -9.12 11.11
C GLN A 276 -36.27 -9.72 10.01
N SER A 277 -34.95 -9.61 10.15
CA SER A 277 -34.00 -10.01 9.09
C SER A 277 -33.43 -11.43 9.29
N GLU A 278 -33.35 -12.19 8.19
CA GLU A 278 -32.64 -13.48 8.08
C GLU A 278 -31.34 -13.39 7.27
N VAL A 279 -30.96 -12.22 6.72
CA VAL A 279 -29.70 -12.12 5.96
C VAL A 279 -28.53 -12.05 6.92
N VAL A 280 -27.84 -13.19 7.05
CA VAL A 280 -26.59 -13.28 7.80
C VAL A 280 -25.42 -13.04 6.83
N LEU A 281 -24.78 -11.88 6.93
CA LEU A 281 -23.50 -11.66 6.27
C LEU A 281 -22.40 -12.32 7.09
N THR A 282 -21.73 -13.33 6.50
CA THR A 282 -20.59 -13.96 7.13
C THR A 282 -19.29 -13.47 6.50
N GLU A 283 -18.30 -13.22 7.34
CA GLU A 283 -16.94 -12.85 6.91
C GLU A 283 -16.17 -14.06 6.31
N SER A 284 -16.68 -15.27 6.53
CA SER A 284 -15.93 -16.53 6.44
C SER A 284 -15.43 -16.86 5.03
N SER A 285 -15.98 -16.26 3.97
CA SER A 285 -15.45 -16.41 2.62
C SER A 285 -16.08 -15.41 1.66
N ILE A 286 -15.26 -14.58 1.03
CA ILE A 286 -15.65 -13.86 -0.18
C ILE A 286 -16.08 -14.91 -1.22
N PRO A 287 -17.29 -14.79 -1.82
CA PRO A 287 -17.82 -15.81 -2.71
C PRO A 287 -16.97 -15.93 -3.98
N ASP A 288 -16.89 -17.14 -4.52
CA ASP A 288 -16.20 -17.42 -5.80
C ASP A 288 -17.08 -17.14 -7.02
N THR A 289 -18.37 -16.93 -6.82
CA THR A 289 -19.37 -16.75 -7.88
C THR A 289 -20.16 -15.47 -7.68
N ILE A 290 -20.61 -14.87 -8.79
CA ILE A 290 -21.49 -13.70 -8.76
C ILE A 290 -22.88 -14.16 -8.33
N GLN A 291 -23.41 -13.50 -7.30
CA GLN A 291 -24.76 -13.70 -6.80
C GLN A 291 -25.55 -12.40 -7.00
N ALA A 292 -26.77 -12.54 -7.54
CA ALA A 292 -27.71 -11.44 -7.61
C ALA A 292 -28.41 -11.24 -6.25
N PHE A 293 -29.03 -10.08 -6.05
CA PHE A 293 -29.91 -9.86 -4.91
C PHE A 293 -31.20 -10.66 -5.10
N ASP A 294 -31.64 -11.32 -4.03
CA ASP A 294 -32.91 -12.02 -3.99
C ASP A 294 -34.06 -10.99 -4.03
N SER A 295 -35.14 -11.27 -4.75
CA SER A 295 -36.30 -10.38 -4.81
C SER A 295 -37.03 -10.40 -3.46
N VAL A 296 -36.85 -9.36 -2.64
CA VAL A 296 -37.53 -9.24 -1.35
C VAL A 296 -38.75 -8.35 -1.49
N SER A 297 -39.94 -8.87 -1.16
CA SER A 297 -41.14 -8.06 -0.96
C SER A 297 -41.03 -7.38 0.41
N MET A 298 -40.71 -6.09 0.44
CA MET A 298 -40.52 -5.34 1.68
C MET A 298 -41.81 -4.65 2.12
N ASP A 299 -42.30 -4.99 3.32
CA ASP A 299 -43.28 -4.18 4.05
C ASP A 299 -42.56 -3.04 4.81
N THR A 300 -42.48 -1.89 4.13
CA THR A 300 -42.32 -0.46 4.51
C THR A 300 -41.83 0.07 5.88
N HIS A 301 -41.39 -0.72 6.87
CA HIS A 301 -40.84 -0.16 8.12
C HIS A 301 -39.31 -0.27 8.18
N GLN A 302 -38.64 0.65 7.49
CA GLN A 302 -37.18 0.82 7.58
C GLN A 302 -36.81 1.57 8.86
N VAL A 303 -36.28 0.85 9.84
CA VAL A 303 -35.66 1.43 11.04
C VAL A 303 -34.21 1.78 10.72
N TRP A 304 -33.80 3.03 10.90
CA TRP A 304 -32.44 3.49 10.60
C TRP A 304 -31.54 3.50 11.83
N LEU A 305 -30.23 3.42 11.61
CA LEU A 305 -29.27 3.73 12.66
C LEU A 305 -29.23 5.24 12.84
N ASP A 306 -29.36 5.67 14.09
CA ASP A 306 -29.22 7.06 14.47
C ASP A 306 -27.74 7.39 14.71
N ARG A 307 -27.21 8.32 13.92
CA ARG A 307 -25.81 8.75 14.03
C ARG A 307 -25.53 9.34 15.40
N GLY A 308 -26.45 10.13 15.95
CA GLY A 308 -26.29 10.75 17.26
C GLY A 308 -26.06 9.73 18.36
N THR A 309 -26.95 8.74 18.44
CA THR A 309 -26.90 7.64 19.42
C THR A 309 -25.62 6.82 19.27
N VAL A 310 -25.24 6.43 18.04
CA VAL A 310 -24.02 5.64 17.80
C VAL A 310 -22.76 6.42 18.21
N VAL A 311 -22.67 7.69 17.83
CA VAL A 311 -21.51 8.53 18.16
C VAL A 311 -21.43 8.80 19.65
N GLU A 312 -22.55 9.07 20.32
CA GLU A 312 -22.59 9.24 21.78
C GLU A 312 -22.10 7.98 22.50
N ILE A 313 -22.58 6.80 22.09
CA ILE A 313 -22.15 5.53 22.67
C ILE A 313 -20.65 5.31 22.46
N MET A 314 -20.15 5.54 21.24
CA MET A 314 -18.74 5.32 20.90
C MET A 314 -17.81 6.35 21.56
N SER A 315 -18.25 7.61 21.67
CA SER A 315 -17.45 8.68 22.26
C SER A 315 -17.25 8.50 23.76
N GLN A 316 -18.16 7.80 24.46
CA GLN A 316 -18.05 7.49 25.88
C GLN A 316 -16.99 6.42 26.22
N GLN A 317 -16.46 5.72 25.23
CA GLN A 317 -15.63 4.51 25.44
C GLN A 317 -14.15 4.86 25.36
N GLU A 318 -13.41 4.51 26.41
CA GLU A 318 -11.98 4.83 26.52
C GLU A 318 -11.14 4.15 25.43
N GLU A 319 -11.49 2.92 25.04
CA GLU A 319 -10.75 2.12 24.05
C GLU A 319 -10.69 2.74 22.64
N LEU A 320 -11.64 3.61 22.32
CA LEU A 320 -11.73 4.28 21.02
C LEU A 320 -11.14 5.69 21.03
N ARG A 321 -10.73 6.20 22.20
CA ARG A 321 -10.18 7.56 22.34
C ARG A 321 -8.68 7.56 22.11
N ASP A 322 -8.19 8.67 21.56
CA ASP A 322 -6.75 8.96 21.60
C ASP A 322 -6.34 9.24 23.06
N GLU A 323 -5.10 8.93 23.44
CA GLU A 323 -4.60 9.14 24.82
C GLU A 323 -4.73 10.60 25.30
N THR A 324 -4.81 11.55 24.36
CA THR A 324 -4.97 12.98 24.61
C THR A 324 -6.43 13.43 24.75
N ASP A 325 -7.40 12.60 24.36
CA ASP A 325 -8.83 12.93 24.36
C ASP A 325 -9.53 12.42 25.62
N THR A 326 -9.40 13.15 26.72
CA THR A 326 -9.95 12.76 28.03
C THR A 326 -11.48 12.74 28.08
N HIS A 327 -12.14 13.55 27.23
CA HIS A 327 -13.59 13.73 27.25
C HIS A 327 -14.31 13.07 26.07
N GLY A 328 -13.59 12.56 25.07
CA GLY A 328 -14.17 11.98 23.86
C GLY A 328 -14.64 13.02 22.84
N LEU A 329 -14.35 14.31 23.06
CA LEU A 329 -14.84 15.40 22.22
C LEU A 329 -14.17 15.42 20.85
N GLU A 330 -12.88 15.05 20.80
CA GLU A 330 -12.18 14.95 19.51
C GLU A 330 -12.71 13.77 18.72
N LEU A 331 -12.89 12.62 19.37
CA LEU A 331 -13.47 11.43 18.76
C LEU A 331 -14.90 11.70 18.27
N GLU A 332 -15.72 12.36 19.07
CA GLU A 332 -17.06 12.77 18.70
C GLU A 332 -17.05 13.66 17.45
N ALA A 333 -16.26 14.74 17.44
CA ALA A 333 -16.12 15.62 16.28
C ALA A 333 -15.65 14.87 15.03
N LYS A 334 -14.72 13.93 15.21
CA LYS A 334 -14.17 13.06 14.17
C LYS A 334 -15.21 12.10 13.61
N LEU A 335 -16.12 11.56 14.43
CA LEU A 335 -17.19 10.67 14.01
C LEU A 335 -18.39 11.43 13.42
N PHE A 336 -18.60 12.69 13.80
CA PHE A 336 -19.60 13.60 13.21
C PHE A 336 -19.14 14.31 11.94
N ALA A 337 -17.85 14.23 11.59
CA ALA A 337 -17.34 14.84 10.37
C ALA A 337 -18.19 14.45 9.16
N GLU A 338 -18.65 15.44 8.40
CA GLU A 338 -19.36 15.20 7.15
C GLU A 338 -18.43 14.53 6.15
N TRP A 339 -18.97 13.61 5.35
CA TRP A 339 -18.24 12.97 4.28
C TRP A 339 -17.72 14.02 3.31
N ASP A 340 -16.47 13.87 2.88
CA ASP A 340 -15.77 14.81 1.99
C ASP A 340 -15.60 16.25 2.53
N SER A 341 -15.88 16.47 3.82
CA SER A 341 -15.59 17.77 4.43
C SER A 341 -14.09 18.04 4.53
N ASP A 342 -13.73 19.32 4.57
CA ASP A 342 -12.37 19.78 4.88
C ASP A 342 -11.82 19.15 6.18
N ALA A 343 -12.68 18.93 7.17
CA ALA A 343 -12.33 18.27 8.43
C ALA A 343 -11.97 16.79 8.23
N PHE A 344 -12.71 16.10 7.35
CA PHE A 344 -12.42 14.72 6.95
C PHE A 344 -11.12 14.63 6.13
N LEU A 345 -10.89 15.54 5.19
CA LEU A 345 -9.68 15.58 4.34
C LEU A 345 -8.41 15.96 5.12
N LYS A 346 -8.48 16.97 6.00
CA LYS A 346 -7.33 17.43 6.82
C LYS A 346 -6.85 16.36 7.80
N ARG A 347 -7.72 15.44 8.20
CA ARG A 347 -7.40 14.32 9.09
C ARG A 347 -6.26 13.43 8.57
N ASN A 348 -6.16 13.27 7.25
CA ASN A 348 -5.11 12.46 6.63
C ASN A 348 -3.71 13.08 6.77
N GLN A 349 -3.62 14.35 7.16
CA GLN A 349 -2.36 15.10 7.25
C GLN A 349 -1.84 15.23 8.70
N TRP A 350 -2.68 15.01 9.72
CA TRP A 350 -2.39 15.45 11.10
C TRP A 350 -1.44 14.55 11.90
N LYS A 351 -1.11 13.34 11.43
CA LYS A 351 -0.16 12.45 12.13
C LYS A 351 1.31 12.59 11.67
N HIS A 352 1.66 13.57 10.84
CA HIS A 352 3.05 13.79 10.38
C HIS A 352 3.99 14.42 11.42
N ILE A 353 3.51 14.79 12.62
CA ILE A 353 4.32 15.42 13.67
C ILE A 353 4.10 14.70 15.00
N LEU A 354 4.43 13.41 15.06
CA LEU A 354 5.04 12.88 16.27
C LEU A 354 6.52 12.68 15.95
N PRO A 355 7.46 13.31 16.67
CA PRO A 355 8.86 12.93 16.55
C PRO A 355 8.95 11.47 16.96
N ASP A 356 9.39 10.64 16.03
CA ASP A 356 9.73 9.26 16.27
C ASP A 356 10.80 9.23 17.37
N THR A 357 10.39 9.07 18.64
CA THR A 357 11.30 8.86 19.76
C THR A 357 11.80 7.43 19.70
N ASN A 358 12.59 7.14 18.67
CA ASN A 358 13.71 6.22 18.65
C ASN A 358 14.34 6.30 17.25
N GLU A 359 15.17 7.34 17.09
CA GLU A 359 16.13 7.46 16.00
C GLU A 359 17.01 6.19 15.90
N LEU A 360 16.62 5.22 15.07
CA LEU A 360 17.59 4.45 14.30
C LEU A 360 17.90 5.25 13.03
N LYS A 361 18.56 6.40 13.22
CA LYS A 361 19.32 7.00 12.12
C LYS A 361 20.30 5.95 11.62
N PRO A 362 20.31 5.58 10.32
CA PRO A 362 21.37 4.76 9.78
C PRO A 362 22.66 5.57 9.91
N ARG A 363 23.52 5.19 10.86
CA ARG A 363 24.91 5.66 10.88
C ARG A 363 25.53 5.11 9.61
N LEU A 364 25.88 6.01 8.68
CA LEU A 364 26.83 5.70 7.62
C LEU A 364 28.06 5.15 8.32
N ALA A 365 28.37 3.87 8.07
CA ALA A 365 29.60 3.27 8.55
C ALA A 365 30.75 4.06 7.92
N SER A 366 31.51 4.78 8.75
CA SER A 366 32.78 5.35 8.34
C SER A 366 33.67 4.18 7.90
N PRO A 367 34.10 4.10 6.63
CA PRO A 367 35.14 3.16 6.27
C PRO A 367 36.42 3.63 7.00
N TRP A 368 37.28 2.71 7.43
CA TRP A 368 38.61 2.97 8.05
C TRP A 368 38.76 2.99 9.58
N GLU A 369 37.95 2.25 10.34
CA GLU A 369 38.37 1.85 11.70
C GLU A 369 38.92 0.42 11.68
N TYR A 370 40.25 0.31 11.66
CA TYR A 370 40.97 -0.96 11.85
C TYR A 370 40.80 -1.47 13.29
N PRO A 371 40.69 -2.79 13.53
CA PRO A 371 40.67 -3.33 14.87
C PRO A 371 42.11 -3.49 15.37
N ASN A 372 42.48 -2.74 16.41
CA ASN A 372 43.67 -3.07 17.20
C ASN A 372 43.24 -3.49 18.61
N ASN A 373 43.66 -4.70 18.96
CA ASN A 373 43.44 -5.38 20.22
C ASN A 373 44.23 -4.73 21.37
N ASN A 374 43.69 -4.95 22.59
CA ASN A 374 44.30 -4.86 23.93
C ASN A 374 44.17 -3.52 24.67
N GLU A 375 43.16 -3.37 25.54
CA GLU A 375 43.27 -3.45 27.02
C GLU A 375 42.01 -2.87 27.71
N PRO A 376 41.69 -3.27 28.97
CA PRO A 376 40.48 -2.86 29.67
C PRO A 376 40.64 -1.52 30.43
N SER A 377 39.57 -0.71 30.39
CA SER A 377 39.10 0.47 31.18
C SER A 377 39.91 0.91 32.43
N PRO A 378 39.86 2.18 32.94
CA PRO A 378 38.68 3.07 32.98
C PRO A 378 38.92 4.63 33.06
N LEU A 379 37.82 5.39 33.22
CA LEU A 379 37.68 6.74 33.82
C LEU A 379 38.02 8.02 33.01
N LEU A 380 36.97 8.84 32.83
CA LEU A 380 36.89 10.29 33.06
C LEU A 380 37.96 11.21 32.43
N SER A 381 37.57 11.89 31.34
CA SER A 381 37.92 13.30 31.14
C SER A 381 36.99 13.95 30.11
N GLN A 382 36.32 15.01 30.57
CA GLN A 382 35.65 16.01 29.76
C GLN A 382 36.65 16.61 28.76
N ASP A 383 36.30 16.63 27.48
CA ASP A 383 36.82 17.67 26.61
C ASP A 383 35.79 18.08 25.55
N LYS A 384 35.59 19.40 25.51
CA LYS A 384 34.64 20.12 24.67
C LYS A 384 34.96 19.90 23.19
N LYS A 385 34.16 19.08 22.51
CA LYS A 385 34.02 19.19 21.05
C LYS A 385 33.01 20.30 20.75
N ASN A 386 33.53 21.41 20.24
CA ASN A 386 32.75 22.47 19.61
C ASN A 386 32.06 21.90 18.37
N ASN A 387 30.82 21.45 18.53
CA ASN A 387 29.92 21.23 17.41
C ASN A 387 29.48 22.60 16.89
N ILE A 388 29.92 22.95 15.68
CA ILE A 388 29.41 24.10 14.94
C ILE A 388 27.97 23.76 14.55
N GLY A 389 27.03 24.34 15.29
CA GLY A 389 25.59 24.16 15.05
C GLY A 389 25.19 24.72 13.69
N VAL A 390 24.38 23.97 12.96
CA VAL A 390 23.79 24.31 11.65
C VAL A 390 23.02 25.65 11.67
N SER A 391 22.67 26.15 12.86
CA SER A 391 22.11 27.49 13.06
C SER A 391 23.05 28.62 12.62
N HIS A 392 24.36 28.51 12.87
CA HIS A 392 25.33 29.55 12.47
C HIS A 392 25.65 29.54 10.97
N LEU A 393 25.40 28.42 10.29
CA LEU A 393 25.55 28.31 8.83
C LEU A 393 24.42 29.01 8.09
N LYS A 394 23.19 28.99 8.62
CA LYS A 394 22.07 29.76 8.07
C LYS A 394 22.27 31.27 8.24
N GLU A 395 22.81 31.69 9.39
CA GLU A 395 23.10 33.10 9.66
C GLU A 395 24.22 33.63 8.73
N ALA A 396 25.24 32.80 8.44
CA ALA A 396 26.29 33.13 7.48
C ALA A 396 25.82 33.13 6.00
N LEU A 397 24.83 32.33 5.64
CA LEU A 397 24.25 32.29 4.28
C LEU A 397 23.23 33.40 4.02
N VAL A 398 22.50 33.85 5.05
CA VAL A 398 21.56 34.97 4.92
C VAL A 398 22.29 36.31 4.85
N GLY A 399 23.46 36.43 5.50
CA GLY A 399 24.31 37.62 5.41
C GLY A 399 25.00 37.84 4.05
N GLN A 400 24.91 36.91 3.09
CA GLN A 400 25.51 37.05 1.75
C GLN A 400 24.56 37.59 0.67
N PHE A 401 23.27 37.82 0.99
CA PHE A 401 22.28 38.31 0.01
C PHE A 401 21.78 39.73 0.27
N THR A 402 22.29 40.41 1.29
CA THR A 402 21.92 41.79 1.62
C THR A 402 23.17 42.61 1.91
N GLU A 403 23.85 43.05 0.86
CA GLU A 403 24.74 44.23 0.87
C GLU A 403 25.20 44.49 -0.57
N ASP A 404 24.48 45.37 -1.28
CA ASP A 404 25.07 46.53 -1.98
C ASP A 404 23.99 47.38 -2.68
N GLU A 405 23.69 48.52 -2.03
CA GLU A 405 23.33 49.88 -2.54
C GLU A 405 22.72 50.62 -1.32
N GLU A 406 23.16 51.75 -0.75
CA GLU A 406 24.18 52.80 -0.90
C GLU A 406 24.12 53.52 0.48
N THR A 407 25.14 53.93 1.26
CA THR A 407 26.06 55.07 1.06
C THR A 407 26.85 55.31 2.38
N ASP A 408 28.12 55.72 2.22
CA ASP A 408 28.98 56.56 3.08
C ASP A 408 29.10 56.29 4.59
N SER A 409 30.27 55.76 5.02
CA SER A 409 31.35 56.55 5.65
C SER A 409 32.39 55.69 6.40
N SER A 410 33.65 55.86 6.00
CA SER A 410 34.93 55.72 6.75
C SER A 410 34.94 55.03 8.13
N ASN A 411 35.62 53.87 8.25
CA ASN A 411 36.92 53.75 8.93
C ASN A 411 37.50 52.31 8.92
N SER A 412 38.82 52.25 8.98
CA SER A 412 39.76 51.14 8.81
C SER A 412 39.72 49.97 9.81
N ASN A 413 39.81 48.71 9.34
CA ASN A 413 41.00 47.83 9.53
C ASN A 413 40.89 46.44 8.84
N PRO A 414 42.02 45.76 8.56
CA PRO A 414 42.12 44.72 7.54
C PRO A 414 42.34 43.30 8.11
N SER A 415 41.61 42.29 7.59
CA SER A 415 42.15 40.92 7.42
C SER A 415 41.14 39.95 6.77
N LEU A 416 40.86 40.07 5.48
CA LEU A 416 40.18 38.99 4.74
C LEU A 416 40.53 39.07 3.25
N LYS A 417 41.77 38.73 2.90
CA LYS A 417 42.23 38.65 1.50
C LYS A 417 42.90 37.33 1.13
N ARG A 418 42.77 36.27 1.95
CA ARG A 418 43.46 34.99 1.70
C ARG A 418 42.57 33.85 1.20
N THR A 419 41.24 33.98 1.19
CA THR A 419 40.32 32.90 0.77
C THR A 419 39.79 33.04 -0.66
N ASN A 420 39.86 34.22 -1.27
CA ASN A 420 39.33 34.44 -2.63
C ASN A 420 40.23 33.91 -3.76
N THR A 421 41.49 33.60 -3.49
CA THR A 421 42.42 33.11 -4.52
C THR A 421 42.34 31.59 -4.70
N GLU A 422 41.96 30.84 -3.65
CA GLU A 422 41.92 29.37 -3.69
C GLU A 422 40.60 28.84 -4.29
N MET A 423 39.48 29.54 -4.11
CA MET A 423 38.18 29.17 -4.70
C MET A 423 38.15 29.39 -6.23
N ASN A 424 38.86 30.42 -6.72
CA ASN A 424 38.98 30.70 -8.15
C ASN A 424 39.97 29.76 -8.86
N ALA A 425 40.93 29.17 -8.14
CA ALA A 425 41.80 28.12 -8.68
C ALA A 425 41.02 26.80 -8.89
N PHE A 426 40.11 26.46 -7.98
CA PHE A 426 39.27 25.26 -8.08
C PHE A 426 38.22 25.33 -9.20
N LEU A 427 37.67 26.51 -9.47
CA LEU A 427 36.67 26.71 -10.53
C LEU A 427 37.29 26.77 -11.94
N ASN A 428 38.57 27.13 -12.06
CA ASN A 428 39.30 27.11 -13.33
C ASN A 428 39.81 25.70 -13.70
N GLU A 429 39.99 24.78 -12.75
CA GLU A 429 40.33 23.37 -13.02
C GLU A 429 39.12 22.53 -13.51
N LEU A 430 37.89 23.02 -13.36
CA LEU A 430 36.67 22.33 -13.82
C LEU A 430 36.24 22.68 -15.25
N THR A 431 36.97 23.57 -15.93
CA THR A 431 36.72 23.91 -17.34
C THR A 431 37.67 23.15 -18.28
N LEU A 432 37.21 22.01 -18.81
CA LEU A 432 37.91 21.28 -19.87
C LEU A 432 37.88 22.06 -21.21
N PRO A 433 38.97 22.03 -22.01
CA PRO A 433 39.14 22.90 -23.16
C PRO A 433 38.28 22.46 -24.36
N ARG A 434 37.39 23.37 -24.78
CA ARG A 434 36.59 23.29 -26.01
C ARG A 434 37.45 23.75 -27.19
N ASN A 435 38.24 22.86 -27.79
CA ASN A 435 38.76 23.00 -29.15
C ASN A 435 39.45 21.71 -29.65
N ASN A 436 38.70 20.82 -30.32
CA ASN A 436 39.25 19.99 -31.39
C ASN A 436 38.11 19.44 -32.28
N PRO A 437 38.09 19.68 -33.61
CA PRO A 437 37.06 19.19 -34.50
C PRO A 437 37.50 17.87 -35.13
N MET A 438 37.35 16.74 -34.43
CA MET A 438 37.27 15.39 -35.01
C MET A 438 37.13 14.36 -33.88
N ALA A 439 35.88 14.02 -33.53
CA ALA A 439 35.51 12.75 -32.86
C ALA A 439 33.98 12.69 -32.70
N GLN A 440 33.29 12.20 -33.72
CA GLN A 440 31.95 11.64 -33.57
C GLN A 440 32.09 10.14 -33.31
N SER A 441 31.76 9.67 -32.10
CA SER A 441 31.03 8.42 -31.84
C SER A 441 31.15 7.99 -30.37
N THR A 442 30.00 7.82 -29.72
CA THR A 442 29.70 6.83 -28.67
C THR A 442 30.71 6.62 -27.53
N LEU A 443 30.43 7.19 -26.35
CA LEU A 443 30.98 6.69 -25.08
C LEU A 443 29.85 6.49 -24.07
N SER A 444 29.55 5.20 -23.89
CA SER A 444 28.72 4.59 -22.85
C SER A 444 29.42 4.72 -21.49
N LEU A 445 28.70 5.19 -20.47
CA LEU A 445 29.14 5.25 -19.07
C LEU A 445 28.47 4.11 -18.30
N VAL A 446 28.93 2.87 -18.51
CA VAL A 446 28.71 1.75 -17.58
C VAL A 446 30.03 0.99 -17.48
N ASN A 447 30.77 1.27 -16.43
CA ASN A 447 31.67 0.35 -15.73
C ASN A 447 32.25 1.07 -14.51
N PRO A 448 32.05 0.58 -13.27
CA PRO A 448 32.93 0.92 -12.17
C PRO A 448 34.14 -0.04 -12.15
N PRO A 449 35.29 0.40 -11.61
CA PRO A 449 36.49 -0.43 -11.56
C PRO A 449 36.48 -1.33 -10.31
N TYR A 450 36.88 -2.58 -10.55
CA TYR A 450 37.17 -3.71 -9.64
C TYR A 450 36.00 -4.53 -9.09
#